data_AF-A0A4U9VQJ7-F1
#
_entry.id   AF-A0A4U9VQJ7-F1
#
_cell.length_a   1.000
_cell.length_b   1.000
_cell.length_c   1.000
_cell.angle_alpha   90.00
_cell.angle_beta   90.00
_cell.angle_gamma   90.00
#
_symmetry.space_group_name_H-M   'P 1'
#
loop_
_entity.id
_entity.type
_entity.pdbx_description
1 polymer ?
#
loop_
_entity_poly.entity_id
_entity_poly.type
_entity_poly.pdbx_seq_one_letter_code
_entity_poly.pdbx_strand_id
1 'polypeptide(L)'
;MKDIIVLLVVGIVCFLLIVARLRSGITLKNTPFYCLCVSIISILEITDAIYVPYSYRHNALYNNDEWFPYDYYYIATWGVALATAFFLLVHSFLTRKSSR
;
A
#
# COMPACT_ATOMS: atom_id res chain seq x y z
N MET A 1 -11.60 -2.21 -14.61
CA MET A 1 -12.54 -1.42 -13.78
C MET A 1 -12.23 -1.54 -12.29
N LYS A 2 -11.97 -2.75 -11.77
CA LYS A 2 -11.54 -2.95 -10.37
C LYS A 2 -10.29 -2.14 -10.01
N ASP A 3 -9.33 -2.04 -10.92
CA ASP A 3 -8.03 -1.38 -10.66
C ASP A 3 -8.17 0.14 -10.53
N ILE A 4 -9.09 0.74 -11.29
CA ILE A 4 -9.43 2.16 -11.19
C ILE A 4 -10.11 2.46 -9.84
N ILE A 5 -10.98 1.55 -9.38
CA ILE A 5 -11.65 1.69 -8.09
C ILE A 5 -10.62 1.57 -6.95
N VAL A 6 -9.69 0.62 -7.03
CA VAL A 6 -8.61 0.46 -6.04
C VAL A 6 -7.71 1.69 -6.01
N LEU A 7 -7.28 2.19 -7.17
CA LEU A 7 -6.49 3.42 -7.28
C LEU A 7 -7.24 4.62 -6.65
N LEU A 8 -8.53 4.74 -6.92
CA LEU A 8 -9.37 5.82 -6.42
C LEU A 8 -9.57 5.72 -4.91
N VAL A 9 -9.75 4.51 -4.36
CA VAL A 9 -9.87 4.28 -2.90
C VAL A 9 -8.55 4.57 -2.20
N VAL A 10 -7.41 4.06 -2.70
CA VAL A 10 -6.08 4.35 -2.14
C VAL A 10 -5.79 5.85 -2.21
N GLY A 11 -6.09 6.49 -3.34
CA GLY A 11 -5.94 7.93 -3.53
C GLY A 11 -6.77 8.74 -2.55
N ILE A 12 -8.03 8.37 -2.32
CA ILE A 12 -8.92 9.02 -1.35
C ILE A 12 -8.40 8.84 0.08
N VAL A 13 -7.94 7.64 0.45
CA VAL A 13 -7.40 7.37 1.80
C VAL A 13 -6.13 8.18 2.03
N CYS A 14 -5.19 8.19 1.08
CA CYS A 14 -3.99 9.02 1.16
C CYS A 14 -4.32 10.52 1.22
N PHE A 15 -5.26 10.98 0.38
CA PHE A 15 -5.70 12.39 0.38
C PHE A 15 -6.35 12.78 1.70
N LEU A 16 -7.23 11.95 2.25
CA LEU A 16 -7.87 12.19 3.55
C LEU A 16 -6.84 12.22 4.68
N LEU A 17 -5.84 11.34 4.67
CA LEU A 17 -4.75 11.35 5.66
C LEU A 17 -3.90 12.62 5.57
N ILE A 18 -3.61 13.10 4.36
CA ILE A 18 -2.86 14.35 4.12
C ILE A 18 -3.67 15.57 4.55
N VAL A 19 -4.95 15.66 4.14
CA VAL A 19 -5.84 16.77 4.49
C VAL A 19 -6.12 16.81 5.99
N ALA A 20 -6.33 15.66 6.63
CA ALA A 20 -6.49 15.57 8.08
C ALA A 20 -5.23 16.08 8.81
N ARG A 21 -4.03 15.80 8.27
CA ARG A 21 -2.77 16.33 8.81
C ARG A 21 -2.63 17.85 8.63
N LEU A 22 -2.97 18.35 7.45
CA LEU A 22 -2.85 19.78 7.10
C LEU A 22 -3.81 20.66 7.90
N ARG A 23 -5.06 20.23 8.10
CA ARG A 23 -6.07 21.04 8.81
C ARG A 23 -5.93 20.99 10.32
N SER A 24 -5.49 19.87 10.88
CA SER A 24 -5.64 19.67 12.32
C SER A 24 -4.44 20.19 13.10
N GLY A 25 -3.22 20.16 12.57
CA GLY A 25 -1.97 20.37 13.34
C GLY A 25 -1.74 19.33 14.46
N ILE A 26 -2.81 18.65 14.88
CA ILE A 26 -2.88 17.53 15.78
C ILE A 26 -2.23 16.35 15.08
N THR A 27 -1.07 15.98 15.60
CA THR A 27 -0.53 14.64 15.44
C THR A 27 -1.58 13.66 15.98
N LEU A 28 -2.47 13.20 15.11
CA LEU A 28 -3.45 12.15 15.42
C LEU A 28 -2.67 11.05 16.13
N LYS A 29 -2.97 10.81 17.41
CA LYS A 29 -2.20 9.88 18.27
C LYS A 29 -2.12 8.48 17.65
N ASN A 30 -3.07 8.17 16.76
CA ASN A 30 -3.23 6.92 16.05
C ASN A 30 -2.72 6.96 14.59
N THR A 31 -2.17 8.08 14.10
CA THR A 31 -1.53 8.18 12.76
C THR A 31 -0.53 7.05 12.49
N PRO A 32 0.41 6.73 13.42
CA PRO A 32 1.34 5.63 13.17
C PRO A 32 0.62 4.28 13.06
N PHE A 33 -0.47 4.07 13.82
CA PHE A 33 -1.28 2.85 13.73
C PHE A 33 -1.94 2.70 12.35
N TYR A 34 -2.57 3.77 11.84
CA TYR A 34 -3.16 3.74 10.49
C TYR A 34 -2.11 3.52 9.39
N CYS A 35 -0.95 4.17 9.50
CA CYS A 35 0.14 3.94 8.54
C CYS A 35 0.62 2.48 8.59
N LEU A 36 0.71 1.88 9.78
CA LEU A 36 1.11 0.49 9.96
C LEU A 36 0.08 -0.47 9.35
N CYS A 37 -1.22 -0.24 9.56
CA CYS A 37 -2.28 -1.01 8.92
C CYS A 37 -2.21 -0.93 7.38
N VAL A 38 -2.04 0.28 6.83
CA VAL A 38 -1.91 0.47 5.37
C VAL A 38 -0.68 -0.25 4.83
N SER A 39 0.44 -0.22 5.55
CA SER A 39 1.65 -0.96 5.16
C SER A 39 1.42 -2.48 5.15
N ILE A 40 0.77 -3.04 6.17
CA ILE A 40 0.47 -4.47 6.23
C ILE A 40 -0.44 -4.89 5.06
N ILE A 41 -1.52 -4.14 4.82
CA ILE A 41 -2.45 -4.43 3.72
C ILE A 41 -1.71 -4.37 2.39
N SER A 42 -0.91 -3.32 2.15
CA SER A 42 -0.16 -3.19 0.90
C SER A 42 0.81 -4.35 0.67
N ILE A 43 1.49 -4.84 1.73
CA ILE A 43 2.38 -5.99 1.64
C ILE A 43 1.61 -7.27 1.30
N LEU A 44 0.46 -7.50 1.95
CA LEU A 44 -0.39 -8.67 1.67
C LEU A 44 -0.86 -8.67 0.22
N GLU A 45 -1.32 -7.53 -0.28
CA GLU A 45 -1.81 -7.38 -1.66
C GLU A 45 -0.70 -7.56 -2.69
N ILE A 46 0.49 -7.00 -2.45
CA ILE A 46 1.67 -7.24 -3.31
C ILE A 46 2.05 -8.73 -3.28
N THR A 47 2.05 -9.34 -2.11
CA THR A 47 2.43 -10.75 -1.96
C THR A 47 1.44 -11.65 -2.67
N ASP A 48 0.14 -11.40 -2.55
CA ASP A 48 -0.90 -12.17 -3.24
C ASP A 48 -0.77 -12.02 -4.77
N ALA A 49 -0.60 -10.78 -5.25
CA ALA A 49 -0.44 -10.49 -6.68
C ALA A 49 0.83 -11.10 -7.31
N ILE A 50 1.83 -11.45 -6.51
CA ILE A 50 3.04 -12.16 -6.96
C ILE A 50 2.90 -13.67 -6.75
N TYR A 51 2.41 -14.08 -5.59
CA TYR A 51 2.36 -15.48 -5.16
C TYR A 51 1.36 -16.29 -5.96
N VAL A 52 0.18 -15.72 -6.26
CA VAL A 52 -0.84 -16.37 -7.08
C VAL A 52 -0.25 -16.76 -8.46
N PRO A 53 0.24 -15.84 -9.31
CA PRO A 53 0.82 -16.20 -10.60
C PRO A 53 2.09 -17.07 -10.47
N TYR A 54 2.92 -16.86 -9.43
CA TYR A 54 4.07 -17.72 -9.17
C TYR A 54 3.67 -19.18 -8.88
N SER A 55 2.62 -19.38 -8.06
CA SER A 55 2.10 -20.69 -7.68
C SER A 55 1.49 -21.42 -8.89
N TYR A 56 0.80 -20.71 -9.77
CA TYR A 56 0.30 -21.24 -11.04
C TYR A 56 1.43 -21.70 -11.96
N ARG A 57 2.54 -20.95 -12.03
CA ARG A 57 3.72 -21.32 -12.83
C ARG A 57 4.41 -22.60 -12.34
N HIS A 58 4.44 -22.83 -11.03
CA HIS A 58 5.07 -24.02 -10.45
C HIS A 58 4.12 -25.22 -10.35
N ASN A 59 2.85 -25.03 -10.66
CA ASN A 59 1.88 -26.10 -10.70
C ASN A 59 1.93 -26.77 -12.09
N ALA A 60 2.46 -28.00 -12.14
CA ALA A 60 2.67 -28.76 -13.37
C ALA A 60 1.38 -28.96 -14.21
N LEU A 61 0.21 -28.81 -13.59
CA LEU A 61 -1.10 -28.88 -14.25
C LEU A 61 -1.43 -27.69 -15.17
N TYR A 62 -0.79 -26.52 -14.99
CA TYR A 62 -1.10 -25.28 -15.70
C TYR A 62 0.10 -24.70 -16.48
N ASN A 63 1.20 -25.45 -16.58
CA ASN A 63 2.47 -25.00 -17.16
C ASN A 63 2.48 -24.92 -18.71
N ASN A 64 1.31 -24.82 -19.34
CA ASN A 64 1.20 -24.73 -20.80
C ASN A 64 1.27 -23.28 -21.32
N ASP A 65 1.14 -22.29 -20.43
CA ASP A 65 1.18 -20.88 -20.81
C ASP A 65 2.56 -20.27 -20.46
N GLU A 66 3.40 -20.03 -21.48
CA GLU A 66 4.75 -19.44 -21.31
C GLU A 66 4.72 -17.96 -20.83
N TRP A 67 3.56 -17.30 -20.87
CA TRP A 67 3.39 -15.88 -20.57
C TRP A 67 2.36 -15.71 -19.45
N PHE A 68 2.82 -15.68 -18.20
CA PHE A 68 1.95 -15.32 -17.07
C PHE A 68 1.97 -13.80 -16.88
N PRO A 69 0.82 -13.11 -17.02
CA PRO A 69 0.74 -11.69 -16.83
C PRO A 69 0.74 -11.39 -15.32
N TYR A 70 1.91 -11.06 -14.75
CA TYR A 70 1.93 -10.36 -13.47
C TYR A 70 1.19 -9.04 -13.65
N ASP A 71 0.28 -8.72 -12.72
CA ASP A 71 -0.36 -7.42 -12.71
C ASP A 71 0.59 -6.37 -12.11
N TYR A 72 1.55 -5.95 -12.93
CA TYR A 72 2.57 -4.97 -12.56
C TYR A 72 1.94 -3.63 -12.15
N TYR A 73 0.78 -3.29 -12.70
CA TYR A 73 0.06 -2.06 -12.33
C TYR A 73 -0.51 -2.17 -10.91
N TYR A 74 -1.13 -3.30 -10.58
CA TYR A 74 -1.63 -3.57 -9.22
C TYR A 74 -0.49 -3.58 -8.19
N ILE A 75 0.61 -4.27 -8.50
CA ILE A 75 1.81 -4.32 -7.64
C ILE A 75 2.40 -2.91 -7.44
N ALA A 76 2.53 -2.13 -8.52
CA ALA A 76 3.06 -0.77 -8.45
C ALA A 76 2.16 0.15 -7.60
N THR A 77 0.84 0.01 -7.73
CA THR A 77 -0.14 0.82 -6.99
C THR A 77 -0.02 0.60 -5.48
N TRP A 78 0.00 -0.66 -5.04
CA TRP A 78 0.22 -0.99 -3.63
C TRP A 78 1.65 -0.68 -3.16
N GLY A 79 2.63 -0.74 -4.05
CA GLY A 79 4.00 -0.27 -3.77
C GLY A 79 4.07 1.22 -3.44
N VAL A 80 3.36 2.05 -4.19
CA VAL A 80 3.24 3.49 -3.91
C VAL A 80 2.49 3.73 -2.60
N ALA A 81 1.42 2.99 -2.32
CA ALA A 81 0.69 3.07 -1.06
C ALA A 81 1.59 2.73 0.15
N LEU A 82 2.37 1.66 0.04
CA LEU A 82 3.34 1.24 1.04
C LEU A 82 4.42 2.31 1.28
N ALA A 83 5.01 2.84 0.21
CA ALA A 83 6.04 3.88 0.29
C ALA A 83 5.50 5.15 0.95
N THR A 84 4.27 5.55 0.59
CA THR A 84 3.61 6.73 1.16
C THR A 84 3.30 6.54 2.64
N ALA A 85 2.75 5.38 3.01
CA ALA A 85 2.48 5.02 4.40
C ALA A 85 3.76 5.02 5.23
N PHE A 86 4.83 4.41 4.73
CA PHE A 86 6.14 4.37 5.39
C PHE A 86 6.72 5.78 5.59
N PHE A 87 6.68 6.62 4.55
CA PHE A 87 7.16 8.00 4.63
C PHE A 87 6.39 8.81 5.69
N LEU A 88 5.05 8.69 5.72
CA LEU A 88 4.20 9.34 6.71
C LEU A 88 4.47 8.85 8.13
N LEU A 89 4.84 7.58 8.28
CA LEU A 89 5.19 6.93 9.54
C LEU A 89 6.55 7.43 10.05
N VAL A 90 7.59 7.44 9.21
CA VAL A 90 8.91 8.01 9.53
C VAL A 90 8.79 9.49 9.89
N HIS A 91 8.06 10.26 9.08
CA HIS A 91 7.81 11.68 9.36
C HIS A 91 7.07 11.88 10.69
N SER A 92 6.13 10.99 11.05
CA SER A 92 5.44 11.03 12.34
C SER A 92 6.36 10.81 13.53
N PHE A 93 7.37 9.95 13.40
CA PHE A 93 8.36 9.73 14.45
C PHE A 93 9.34 10.90 14.59
N LEU A 94 9.81 11.45 13.46
CA LEU A 94 10.75 12.58 13.45
C LEU A 94 10.12 13.84 14.06
N THR A 95 8.89 14.17 13.66
CA THR A 95 8.16 15.33 14.22
C THR A 95 7.87 15.19 15.71
N ARG A 96 7.57 13.97 16.20
CA ARG A 96 7.39 13.72 17.64
C ARG A 96 8.65 13.95 18.46
N LYS A 97 9.83 13.70 17.87
CA LYS A 97 11.14 13.91 18.52
C LYS A 97 11.53 15.39 18.58
N SER A 98 11.08 16.20 17.61
CA SER A 98 11.37 17.64 17.54
C SER A 98 10.50 18.51 18.47
N SER A 99 9.36 18.01 18.93
CA SER A 99 8.43 18.73 19.81
C SER A 99 8.70 18.51 21.30
N ARG A 100 9.75 17.76 21.65
CA ARG A 100 10.10 17.37 23.02
C ARG A 100 11.45 17.96 23.38
#